data_AF-A0A4V3BPB3-F1
#
_entry.id   AF-A0A4V3BPB3-F1
#
_cell.length_a   1.000
_cell.length_b   1.000
_cell.length_c   1.000
_cell.angle_alpha   90.00
_cell.angle_beta   90.00
_cell.angle_gamma   90.00
#
_symmetry.space_group_name_H-M   'P 1'
#
loop_
_entity.id
_entity.type
_entity.pdbx_description
1 polymer ?
#
loop_
_entity_poly.entity_id
_entity_poly.type
_entity_poly.pdbx_seq_one_letter_code
_entity_poly.pdbx_strand_id
1 'polypeptide(L)'
;MAPLSPVLPRRMNTAVNTPLPEDHLAHLAGTDAQRQAAHMAQDAFGRCFRQSVGQEEGGEGELATALGNWARAGDGEDGRALRLAMLLSGMDQWGLAWTEAFGLAAIPGLSKLIGDLRTALPPEEEARFLRQYDALAKEEGNGMDFKVELRRGIHLALWHSAIAAEERDQAMRLTASLGGLLLGLTQAMPVVGWRLVADALAHIQIRCLADGLASDGIGQEATQALFAALSRELPADVRDAVMAHAGRAAVAWQQARRPH
;
A
#
# COMPACT_ATOMS: atom_id res chain seq x y z
N MET A 1 -25.37 38.36 35.92
CA MET A 1 -24.12 37.59 35.69
C MET A 1 -24.50 36.12 35.66
N ALA A 2 -24.77 35.58 34.46
CA ALA A 2 -25.16 34.18 34.30
C ALA A 2 -23.90 33.30 34.26
N PRO A 3 -23.88 32.11 34.91
CA PRO A 3 -22.71 31.26 34.90
C PRO A 3 -22.52 30.63 33.52
N LEU A 4 -21.28 30.72 33.02
CA LEU A 4 -20.84 30.07 31.80
C LEU A 4 -20.89 28.54 31.99
N SER A 5 -21.69 27.85 31.18
CA SER A 5 -21.66 26.40 31.08
C SER A 5 -20.27 25.92 30.68
N PRO A 6 -19.71 24.89 31.32
CA PRO A 6 -18.43 24.33 30.90
C PRO A 6 -18.62 23.64 29.55
N VAL A 7 -17.88 24.10 28.54
CA VAL A 7 -17.72 23.39 27.27
C VAL A 7 -17.00 22.09 27.59
N LEU A 8 -17.76 21.00 27.64
CA LEU A 8 -17.21 19.64 27.68
C LEU A 8 -16.28 19.48 26.47
N PRO A 9 -15.07 18.90 26.64
CA PRO A 9 -14.23 18.58 25.51
C PRO A 9 -15.01 17.64 24.60
N ARG A 10 -15.16 18.06 23.34
CA ARG A 10 -15.75 17.27 22.26
C ARG A 10 -15.06 15.90 22.30
N ARG A 11 -15.76 14.84 22.72
CA ARG A 11 -15.24 13.47 22.66
C ARG A 11 -14.73 13.29 21.23
N MET A 12 -13.42 13.14 21.07
CA MET A 12 -12.84 12.69 19.81
C MET A 12 -13.53 11.37 19.52
N ASN A 13 -14.34 11.34 18.45
CA ASN A 13 -14.90 10.11 17.94
C ASN A 13 -13.66 9.30 17.49
N THR A 14 -13.20 8.38 18.33
CA THR A 14 -11.97 7.61 18.09
C THR A 14 -12.14 6.90 16.75
N ALA A 15 -11.33 7.26 15.75
CA ALA A 15 -11.39 6.70 14.39
C ALA A 15 -11.44 5.16 14.37
N VAL A 16 -10.88 4.54 15.41
CA VAL A 16 -10.88 3.10 15.68
C VAL A 16 -12.30 2.48 15.73
N ASN A 17 -13.31 3.23 16.17
CA ASN A 17 -14.68 2.75 16.31
C ASN A 17 -15.60 3.08 15.13
N THR A 18 -15.08 3.76 14.11
CA THR A 18 -15.84 4.07 12.88
C THR A 18 -15.99 2.79 12.05
N PRO A 19 -17.21 2.47 11.55
CA PRO A 19 -17.41 1.33 10.64
C PRO A 19 -16.61 1.50 9.36
N LEU A 20 -16.32 0.39 8.69
CA LEU A 20 -15.65 0.43 7.39
C LEU A 20 -16.56 1.12 6.37
N PRO A 21 -16.04 2.07 5.57
CA PRO A 21 -16.80 2.67 4.48
C PRO A 21 -17.11 1.62 3.41
N GLU A 22 -18.21 1.82 2.71
CA GLU A 22 -18.60 0.98 1.57
C GLU A 22 -17.67 1.24 0.37
N ASP A 23 -17.40 0.20 -0.43
CA ASP A 23 -16.70 0.34 -1.70
C ASP A 23 -17.70 0.63 -2.82
N HIS A 24 -17.88 1.91 -3.14
CA HIS A 24 -18.80 2.33 -4.18
C HIS A 24 -18.34 1.94 -5.60
N LEU A 25 -17.10 1.50 -5.77
CA LEU A 25 -16.55 1.08 -7.06
C LEU A 25 -16.58 -0.44 -7.26
N ALA A 26 -16.98 -1.21 -6.24
CA ALA A 26 -17.03 -2.68 -6.29
C ALA A 26 -17.94 -3.22 -7.42
N HIS A 27 -18.96 -2.46 -7.82
CA HIS A 27 -19.85 -2.82 -8.93
C HIS A 27 -19.19 -2.69 -10.32
N LEU A 28 -18.13 -1.88 -10.44
CA LEU A 28 -17.34 -1.70 -11.68
C LEU A 28 -16.13 -2.65 -11.72
N ALA A 29 -15.55 -2.94 -10.56
CA ALA A 29 -14.50 -3.93 -10.40
C ALA A 29 -14.63 -4.61 -9.03
N GLY A 30 -15.09 -5.87 -9.03
CA GLY A 30 -15.20 -6.67 -7.81
C GLY A 30 -13.84 -7.04 -7.20
N THR A 31 -13.88 -7.65 -6.02
CA THR A 31 -12.71 -8.03 -5.21
C THR A 31 -11.58 -8.68 -6.01
N ASP A 32 -11.87 -9.69 -6.84
CA ASP A 32 -10.84 -10.39 -7.60
C ASP A 32 -10.11 -9.47 -8.59
N ALA A 33 -10.85 -8.62 -9.30
CA ALA A 33 -10.27 -7.65 -10.24
C ALA A 33 -9.43 -6.59 -9.53
N GLN A 34 -9.84 -6.15 -8.35
CA GLN A 34 -9.10 -5.20 -7.53
C GLN A 34 -7.78 -5.78 -7.01
N ARG A 35 -7.80 -7.00 -6.47
CA ARG A 35 -6.58 -7.69 -6.02
C ARG A 35 -5.64 -7.99 -7.18
N GLN A 36 -6.21 -8.41 -8.32
CA GLN A 36 -5.43 -8.64 -9.53
C GLN A 36 -4.74 -7.35 -10.02
N ALA A 37 -5.42 -6.20 -10.00
CA ALA A 37 -4.77 -4.93 -10.34
C ALA A 37 -3.56 -4.62 -9.44
N ALA A 38 -3.66 -4.85 -8.13
CA ALA A 38 -2.56 -4.62 -7.20
C ALA A 38 -1.34 -5.50 -7.52
N HIS A 39 -1.57 -6.80 -7.78
CA HIS A 39 -0.50 -7.73 -8.17
C HIS A 39 0.10 -7.38 -9.53
N MET A 40 -0.73 -7.04 -10.52
CA MET A 40 -0.25 -6.63 -11.84
C MET A 40 0.58 -5.35 -11.78
N ALA A 41 0.21 -4.38 -10.94
CA ALA A 41 0.99 -3.19 -10.70
C ALA A 41 2.36 -3.51 -10.06
N GLN A 42 2.38 -4.40 -9.06
CA GLN A 42 3.63 -4.88 -8.44
C GLN A 42 4.53 -5.59 -9.46
N ASP A 43 3.98 -6.49 -10.26
CA ASP A 43 4.73 -7.25 -11.27
C ASP A 43 5.30 -6.33 -12.35
N ALA A 44 4.50 -5.36 -12.82
CA ALA A 44 4.92 -4.36 -13.78
C ALA A 44 6.06 -3.50 -13.23
N PHE A 45 5.90 -3.00 -12.00
CA PHE A 45 6.96 -2.29 -11.29
C PHE A 45 8.25 -3.13 -11.20
N GLY A 46 8.15 -4.38 -10.73
CA GLY A 46 9.30 -5.26 -10.53
C GLY A 46 10.07 -5.55 -11.82
N ARG A 47 9.35 -5.75 -12.94
CA ARG A 47 9.96 -5.91 -14.28
C ARG A 47 10.69 -4.65 -14.73
N CYS A 48 10.01 -3.50 -14.69
CA CYS A 48 10.62 -2.22 -15.09
C CYS A 48 11.83 -1.86 -14.22
N PHE A 49 11.79 -2.16 -12.92
CA PHE A 49 12.91 -1.93 -12.01
C PHE A 49 14.10 -2.84 -12.36
N ARG A 50 13.89 -4.16 -12.53
CA ARG A 50 14.96 -5.09 -12.92
C ARG A 50 15.60 -4.76 -14.26
N GLN A 51 14.80 -4.33 -15.24
CA GLN A 51 15.31 -3.84 -16.52
C GLN A 51 16.18 -2.59 -16.33
N SER A 52 15.75 -1.65 -15.49
CA SER A 52 16.50 -0.42 -15.22
C SER A 52 17.86 -0.67 -14.57
N VAL A 53 18.00 -1.78 -13.83
CA VAL A 53 19.28 -2.21 -13.22
C VAL A 53 20.03 -3.28 -14.04
N GLY A 54 19.59 -3.56 -15.28
CA GLY A 54 20.27 -4.50 -16.19
C GLY A 54 20.13 -5.98 -15.85
N GLN A 55 19.15 -6.35 -15.01
CA GLN A 55 18.90 -7.74 -14.61
C GLN A 55 17.92 -8.48 -15.54
N GLU A 56 17.24 -7.77 -16.44
CA GLU A 56 16.24 -8.34 -17.36
C GLU A 56 16.31 -7.57 -18.70
N GLU A 57 16.31 -8.29 -19.83
CA GLU A 57 16.37 -7.69 -21.17
C GLU A 57 15.00 -7.70 -21.87
N GLY A 58 14.66 -6.60 -22.55
CA GLY A 58 13.51 -6.53 -23.48
C GLY A 58 12.11 -6.58 -22.83
N GLY A 59 11.05 -6.59 -23.66
CA GLY A 59 9.67 -6.89 -23.24
C GLY A 59 8.78 -5.72 -22.79
N GLU A 60 9.24 -4.46 -22.83
CA GLU A 60 8.45 -3.30 -22.40
C GLU A 60 7.12 -3.15 -23.18
N GLY A 61 7.15 -3.32 -24.51
CA GLY A 61 5.95 -3.22 -25.36
C GLY A 61 4.95 -4.36 -25.15
N GLU A 62 5.43 -5.57 -24.82
CA GLU A 62 4.57 -6.71 -24.50
C GLU A 62 3.88 -6.50 -23.16
N LEU A 63 4.59 -5.96 -22.17
CA LEU A 63 4.02 -5.60 -20.87
C LEU A 63 2.93 -4.53 -21.01
N ALA A 64 3.21 -3.43 -21.72
CA ALA A 64 2.22 -2.39 -21.99
C ALA A 64 0.96 -2.95 -22.67
N THR A 65 1.15 -3.82 -23.67
CA THR A 65 0.05 -4.48 -24.37
C THR A 65 -0.76 -5.38 -23.45
N ALA A 66 -0.10 -6.20 -22.62
CA ALA A 66 -0.77 -7.10 -21.68
C ALA A 66 -1.60 -6.34 -20.64
N LEU A 67 -1.03 -5.28 -20.05
CA LEU A 67 -1.72 -4.41 -19.10
C LEU A 67 -2.92 -3.69 -19.74
N GLY A 68 -2.74 -3.14 -20.94
CA GLY A 68 -3.81 -2.48 -21.70
C GLY A 68 -4.93 -3.45 -22.10
N ASN A 69 -4.60 -4.68 -22.48
CA ASN A 69 -5.58 -5.72 -22.78
C ASN A 69 -6.42 -6.08 -21.55
N TRP A 70 -5.77 -6.23 -20.38
CA TRP A 70 -6.45 -6.53 -19.13
C TRP A 70 -7.40 -5.41 -18.70
N ALA A 71 -6.96 -4.16 -18.83
CA ALA A 71 -7.81 -3.00 -18.55
C ALA A 71 -9.04 -2.97 -19.47
N ARG A 72 -8.85 -3.19 -20.78
CA ARG A 72 -9.96 -3.23 -21.77
C ARG A 72 -10.92 -4.41 -21.59
N ALA A 73 -10.52 -5.46 -20.88
CA ALA A 73 -11.38 -6.57 -20.52
C ALA A 73 -12.36 -6.26 -19.37
N GLY A 74 -12.40 -5.01 -18.87
CA GLY A 74 -13.40 -4.57 -17.91
C GLY A 74 -14.82 -4.52 -18.48
N ASP A 75 -15.80 -4.71 -17.60
CA ASP A 75 -17.22 -4.66 -17.95
C ASP A 75 -17.67 -3.21 -18.13
N GLY A 76 -18.12 -2.89 -19.35
CA GLY A 76 -18.50 -1.53 -19.71
C GLY A 76 -17.33 -0.53 -19.75
N GLU A 77 -17.64 0.70 -20.15
CA GLU A 77 -16.63 1.74 -20.33
C GLU A 77 -16.03 2.21 -18.99
N ASP A 78 -16.86 2.32 -17.96
CA ASP A 78 -16.43 2.76 -16.63
C ASP A 78 -15.64 1.67 -15.88
N GLY A 79 -15.97 0.39 -16.09
CA GLY A 79 -15.17 -0.72 -15.56
C GLY A 79 -13.78 -0.81 -16.20
N ARG A 80 -13.67 -0.57 -17.51
CA ARG A 80 -12.38 -0.47 -18.21
C ARG A 80 -11.54 0.70 -17.70
N ALA A 81 -12.18 1.87 -17.55
CA ALA A 81 -11.53 3.05 -17.00
C ALA A 81 -11.03 2.83 -15.57
N LEU A 82 -11.83 2.16 -14.72
CA LEU A 82 -11.45 1.84 -13.34
C LEU A 82 -10.27 0.87 -13.28
N ARG A 83 -10.28 -0.20 -14.10
CA ARG A 83 -9.15 -1.13 -14.17
C ARG A 83 -7.85 -0.43 -14.55
N LEU A 84 -7.89 0.46 -15.55
CA LEU A 84 -6.73 1.25 -15.93
C LEU A 84 -6.30 2.22 -14.81
N ALA A 85 -7.25 2.85 -14.12
CA ALA A 85 -6.99 3.71 -12.98
C ALA A 85 -6.28 2.99 -11.84
N MET A 86 -6.70 1.77 -11.50
CA MET A 86 -6.02 0.95 -10.50
C MET A 86 -4.60 0.57 -10.93
N LEU A 87 -4.39 0.15 -12.18
CA LEU A 87 -3.04 -0.18 -12.67
C LEU A 87 -2.09 1.02 -12.60
N LEU A 88 -2.50 2.17 -13.15
CA LEU A 88 -1.65 3.36 -13.18
C LEU A 88 -1.39 3.91 -11.77
N SER A 89 -2.42 3.95 -10.93
CA SER A 89 -2.26 4.39 -9.52
C SER A 89 -1.36 3.44 -8.74
N GLY A 90 -1.48 2.13 -8.96
CA GLY A 90 -0.64 1.13 -8.30
C GLY A 90 0.82 1.26 -8.70
N MET A 91 1.10 1.35 -10.01
CA MET A 91 2.46 1.51 -10.53
C MET A 91 3.10 2.82 -10.06
N ASP A 92 2.34 3.93 -10.08
CA ASP A 92 2.82 5.23 -9.58
C ASP A 92 3.20 5.15 -8.10
N GLN A 93 2.37 4.52 -7.27
CA GLN A 93 2.65 4.36 -5.83
C GLN A 93 3.85 3.45 -5.56
N TRP A 94 4.02 2.36 -6.31
CA TRP A 94 5.22 1.53 -6.24
C TRP A 94 6.48 2.33 -6.61
N GLY A 95 6.41 3.08 -7.72
CA GLY A 95 7.48 3.94 -8.19
C GLY A 95 7.90 4.97 -7.14
N LEU A 96 6.92 5.73 -6.63
CA LEU A 96 7.15 6.76 -5.62
C LEU A 96 7.81 6.18 -4.36
N ALA A 97 7.25 5.10 -3.81
CA ALA A 97 7.78 4.46 -2.60
C ALA A 97 9.24 4.02 -2.77
N TRP A 98 9.60 3.44 -3.93
CA TRP A 98 10.98 3.03 -4.20
C TRP A 98 11.91 4.21 -4.42
N THR A 99 11.48 5.22 -5.18
CA THR A 99 12.31 6.40 -5.42
C THR A 99 12.65 7.12 -4.13
N GLU A 100 11.68 7.24 -3.21
CA GLU A 100 11.89 7.85 -1.90
C GLU A 100 12.81 6.98 -1.03
N ALA A 101 12.49 5.69 -0.89
CA ALA A 101 13.21 4.80 0.02
C ALA A 101 14.69 4.61 -0.37
N PHE A 102 14.98 4.58 -1.68
CA PHE A 102 16.34 4.38 -2.20
C PHE A 102 17.02 5.67 -2.66
N GLY A 103 16.38 6.83 -2.54
CA GLY A 103 16.94 8.11 -2.98
C GLY A 103 17.19 8.18 -4.50
N LEU A 104 16.33 7.54 -5.29
CA LEU A 104 16.44 7.52 -6.75
C LEU A 104 15.76 8.76 -7.34
N ALA A 105 16.32 9.30 -8.42
CA ALA A 105 15.68 10.41 -9.15
C ALA A 105 14.40 9.98 -9.86
N ALA A 106 14.40 8.79 -10.47
CA ALA A 106 13.26 8.22 -11.19
C ALA A 106 13.49 6.72 -11.46
N ILE A 107 12.46 6.05 -11.97
CA ILE A 107 12.53 4.72 -12.59
C ILE A 107 12.07 4.87 -14.04
N PRO A 108 12.98 5.17 -15.00
CA PRO A 108 12.59 5.59 -16.35
C PRO A 108 11.70 4.58 -17.10
N GLY A 109 11.96 3.27 -16.96
CA GLY A 109 11.15 2.23 -17.59
C GLY A 109 9.68 2.25 -17.11
N LEU A 110 9.48 2.51 -15.82
CA LEU A 110 8.14 2.62 -15.23
C LEU A 110 7.41 3.89 -15.72
N SER A 111 8.10 5.03 -15.75
CA SER A 111 7.54 6.28 -16.24
C SER A 111 7.13 6.17 -17.72
N LYS A 112 7.95 5.49 -18.54
CA LYS A 112 7.63 5.20 -19.94
C LYS A 112 6.38 4.32 -20.06
N LEU A 113 6.32 3.20 -19.34
CA LEU A 113 5.18 2.30 -19.35
C LEU A 113 3.86 3.01 -18.97
N ILE A 114 3.88 3.82 -17.91
CA ILE A 114 2.74 4.65 -17.50
C ILE A 114 2.35 5.64 -18.61
N GLY A 115 3.32 6.28 -19.23
CA GLY A 115 3.11 7.21 -20.35
C GLY A 115 2.48 6.55 -21.58
N ASP A 116 2.97 5.37 -21.96
CA ASP A 116 2.46 4.61 -23.11
C ASP A 116 1.00 4.21 -22.91
N LEU A 117 0.66 3.70 -21.73
CA LEU A 117 -0.71 3.33 -21.37
C LEU A 117 -1.68 4.51 -21.38
N ARG A 118 -1.22 5.71 -21.00
CA ARG A 118 -2.05 6.93 -21.01
C ARG A 118 -2.20 7.50 -22.42
N THR A 119 -1.10 7.56 -23.17
CA THR A 119 -1.07 8.17 -24.52
C THR A 119 -1.89 7.37 -25.52
N ALA A 120 -2.13 6.08 -25.26
CA ALA A 120 -2.99 5.22 -26.05
C ALA A 120 -4.49 5.56 -25.93
N LEU A 121 -4.92 6.39 -24.98
CA LEU A 121 -6.34 6.70 -24.75
C LEU A 121 -6.87 7.79 -25.68
N PRO A 122 -8.03 7.56 -26.34
CA PRO A 122 -8.81 8.62 -26.94
C PRO A 122 -9.29 9.64 -25.88
N PRO A 123 -9.57 10.91 -26.26
CA PRO A 123 -9.95 11.96 -25.30
C PRO A 123 -11.16 11.63 -24.40
N GLU A 124 -12.18 10.95 -24.94
CA GLU A 124 -13.36 10.55 -24.16
C GLU A 124 -13.06 9.47 -23.13
N GLU A 125 -12.16 8.53 -23.46
CA GLU A 125 -11.69 7.50 -22.55
C GLU A 125 -10.77 8.09 -21.49
N GLU A 126 -9.91 9.06 -21.85
CA GLU A 126 -9.07 9.76 -20.88
C GLU A 126 -9.91 10.52 -19.84
N ALA A 127 -10.98 11.21 -20.27
CA ALA A 127 -11.87 11.88 -19.33
C ALA A 127 -12.57 10.90 -18.36
N ARG A 128 -12.91 9.69 -18.82
CA ARG A 128 -13.47 8.62 -17.97
C ARG A 128 -12.43 8.08 -17.00
N PHE A 129 -11.24 7.77 -17.51
CA PHE A 129 -10.10 7.33 -16.71
C PHE A 129 -9.81 8.32 -15.58
N LEU A 130 -9.73 9.61 -15.87
CA LEU A 130 -9.44 10.64 -14.86
C LEU A 130 -10.50 10.69 -13.75
N ARG A 131 -11.79 10.49 -14.09
CA ARG A 131 -12.86 10.41 -13.08
C ARG A 131 -12.67 9.21 -12.15
N GLN A 132 -12.33 8.04 -12.70
CA GLN A 132 -12.11 6.84 -11.87
C GLN A 132 -10.83 6.95 -11.05
N TYR A 133 -9.77 7.56 -11.60
CA TYR A 133 -8.52 7.83 -10.90
C TYR A 133 -8.73 8.76 -9.70
N ASP A 134 -9.48 9.85 -9.88
CA ASP A 134 -9.84 10.76 -8.79
C ASP A 134 -10.75 10.08 -7.75
N ALA A 135 -11.75 9.31 -8.20
CA ALA A 135 -12.65 8.57 -7.31
C ALA A 135 -11.90 7.57 -6.40
N LEU A 136 -10.87 6.89 -6.92
CA LEU A 136 -10.01 6.01 -6.12
C LEU A 136 -9.24 6.77 -5.04
N ALA A 137 -8.73 7.97 -5.34
CA ALA A 137 -7.92 8.76 -4.42
C ALA A 137 -8.76 9.47 -3.35
N LYS A 138 -9.95 9.95 -3.71
CA LYS A 138 -10.77 10.84 -2.88
C LYS A 138 -11.46 10.15 -1.71
N GLU A 139 -12.00 8.94 -1.94
CA GLU A 139 -12.78 8.22 -0.94
C GLU A 139 -12.00 7.02 -0.41
N GLU A 140 -11.89 6.89 0.91
CA GLU A 140 -11.11 5.80 1.54
C GLU A 140 -11.64 4.41 1.15
N GLY A 141 -12.96 4.24 1.10
CA GLY A 141 -13.64 2.97 0.82
C GLY A 141 -13.58 2.52 -0.64
N ASN A 142 -13.35 3.44 -1.58
CA ASN A 142 -13.29 3.11 -3.00
C ASN A 142 -12.06 2.25 -3.31
N GLY A 143 -12.27 1.10 -3.96
CA GLY A 143 -11.19 0.19 -4.33
C GLY A 143 -10.50 -0.41 -3.11
N MET A 144 -11.25 -0.80 -2.08
CA MET A 144 -10.69 -1.17 -0.78
C MET A 144 -9.79 -2.41 -0.86
N ASP A 145 -10.21 -3.46 -1.58
CA ASP A 145 -9.38 -4.67 -1.78
C ASP A 145 -8.09 -4.33 -2.55
N PHE A 146 -8.17 -3.43 -3.54
CA PHE A 146 -7.00 -2.96 -4.29
C PHE A 146 -6.01 -2.23 -3.36
N LYS A 147 -6.50 -1.29 -2.55
CA LYS A 147 -5.67 -0.53 -1.60
C LYS A 147 -5.02 -1.43 -0.56
N VAL A 148 -5.76 -2.39 -0.02
CA VAL A 148 -5.23 -3.37 0.95
C VAL A 148 -4.06 -4.14 0.34
N GLU A 149 -4.27 -4.79 -0.81
CA GLU A 149 -3.22 -5.61 -1.44
C GLU A 149 -2.03 -4.75 -1.89
N LEU A 150 -2.28 -3.58 -2.49
CA LEU A 150 -1.22 -2.68 -2.95
C LEU A 150 -0.34 -2.22 -1.80
N ARG A 151 -0.95 -1.72 -0.71
CA ARG A 151 -0.20 -1.22 0.46
C ARG A 151 0.56 -2.34 1.14
N ARG A 152 -0.04 -3.51 1.30
CA ARG A 152 0.63 -4.68 1.86
C ARG A 152 1.87 -5.04 1.03
N GLY A 153 1.73 -5.12 -0.30
CA GLY A 153 2.83 -5.40 -1.21
C GLY A 153 3.99 -4.42 -1.04
N ILE A 154 3.71 -3.11 -1.13
CA ILE A 154 4.72 -2.05 -0.99
C ILE A 154 5.41 -2.12 0.37
N HIS A 155 4.64 -2.16 1.47
CA HIS A 155 5.20 -2.12 2.82
C HIS A 155 6.07 -3.34 3.12
N LEU A 156 5.61 -4.54 2.73
CA LEU A 156 6.39 -5.76 2.95
C LEU A 156 7.64 -5.80 2.10
N ALA A 157 7.60 -5.33 0.85
CA ALA A 157 8.78 -5.32 0.01
C ALA A 157 9.83 -4.29 0.49
N LEU A 158 9.41 -3.16 1.04
CA LEU A 158 10.32 -2.20 1.71
C LEU A 158 10.90 -2.79 3.00
N TRP A 159 10.08 -3.45 3.82
CA TRP A 159 10.56 -4.15 5.01
C TRP A 159 11.57 -5.25 4.66
N HIS A 160 11.26 -6.08 3.65
CA HIS A 160 12.18 -7.11 3.16
C HIS A 160 13.51 -6.50 2.68
N SER A 161 13.45 -5.37 1.96
CA SER A 161 14.65 -4.64 1.56
C SER A 161 15.46 -4.16 2.77
N ALA A 162 14.79 -3.66 3.81
CA ALA A 162 15.44 -3.16 5.02
C ALA A 162 16.16 -4.28 5.80
N ILE A 163 15.53 -5.45 5.92
CA ILE A 163 16.13 -6.59 6.66
C ILE A 163 17.18 -7.35 5.87
N ALA A 164 17.18 -7.22 4.53
CA ALA A 164 18.18 -7.79 3.64
C ALA A 164 19.38 -6.85 3.39
N ALA A 165 19.32 -5.61 3.87
CA ALA A 165 20.39 -4.65 3.67
C ALA A 165 21.67 -5.07 4.41
N GLU A 166 22.81 -4.97 3.72
CA GLU A 166 24.13 -5.33 4.27
C GLU A 166 24.72 -4.21 5.13
N GLU A 167 24.28 -2.97 4.91
CA GLU A 167 24.72 -1.79 5.64
C GLU A 167 23.65 -1.30 6.60
N ARG A 168 24.05 -1.05 7.85
CA ARG A 168 23.14 -0.54 8.90
C ARG A 168 22.47 0.77 8.50
N ASP A 169 23.22 1.70 7.92
CA ASP A 169 22.67 3.00 7.52
C ASP A 169 21.62 2.86 6.41
N GLN A 170 21.83 1.94 5.47
CA GLN A 170 20.83 1.61 4.45
C GLN A 170 19.57 1.00 5.07
N ALA A 171 19.74 0.02 5.97
CA ALA A 171 18.63 -0.60 6.68
C ALA A 171 17.79 0.42 7.45
N MET A 172 18.45 1.36 8.15
CA MET A 172 17.76 2.42 8.92
C MET A 172 17.08 3.44 8.02
N ARG A 173 17.65 3.80 6.87
CA ARG A 173 16.98 4.68 5.89
C ARG A 173 15.71 4.03 5.33
N LEU A 174 15.79 2.77 4.90
CA LEU A 174 14.64 2.02 4.40
C LEU A 174 13.56 1.87 5.48
N THR A 175 13.98 1.60 6.71
CA THR A 175 13.09 1.52 7.88
C THR A 175 12.39 2.86 8.16
N ALA A 176 13.12 3.98 8.11
CA ALA A 176 12.56 5.31 8.32
C ALA A 176 11.55 5.67 7.22
N SER A 177 11.86 5.35 5.95
CA SER A 177 10.93 5.55 4.82
C SER A 177 9.65 4.72 4.99
N LEU A 178 9.76 3.43 5.32
CA LEU A 178 8.60 2.59 5.62
C LEU A 178 7.77 3.15 6.78
N GLY A 179 8.43 3.59 7.87
CA GLY A 179 7.77 4.24 9.00
C GLY A 179 7.00 5.49 8.58
N GLY A 180 7.61 6.34 7.75
CA GLY A 180 6.98 7.53 7.18
C GLY A 180 5.73 7.22 6.36
N LEU A 181 5.79 6.22 5.48
CA LEU A 181 4.65 5.77 4.69
C LEU A 181 3.49 5.26 5.56
N LEU A 182 3.80 4.45 6.58
CA LEU A 182 2.79 3.93 7.51
C LEU A 182 2.14 5.04 8.35
N LEU A 183 2.92 6.02 8.81
CA LEU A 183 2.40 7.19 9.53
C LEU A 183 1.53 8.07 8.63
N GLY A 184 2.01 8.39 7.43
CA GLY A 184 1.27 9.17 6.43
C GLY A 184 -0.05 8.52 6.05
N LEU A 185 -0.11 7.19 5.99
CA LEU A 185 -1.34 6.45 5.69
C LEU A 185 -2.44 6.71 6.72
N THR A 186 -2.10 6.82 8.01
CA THR A 186 -3.10 7.13 9.06
C THR A 186 -3.65 8.56 8.96
N GLN A 187 -2.90 9.46 8.33
CA GLN A 187 -3.34 10.85 8.10
C GLN A 187 -4.15 10.96 6.82
N ALA A 188 -3.73 10.28 5.75
CA ALA A 188 -4.41 10.28 4.46
C ALA A 188 -5.72 9.49 4.48
N MET A 189 -5.81 8.46 5.35
CA MET A 189 -7.00 7.63 5.51
C MET A 189 -7.40 7.56 7.00
N PRO A 190 -8.01 8.62 7.56
CA PRO A 190 -8.38 8.65 8.97
C PRO A 190 -9.28 7.50 9.42
N VAL A 191 -10.17 6.97 8.56
CA VAL A 191 -11.10 5.91 8.95
C VAL A 191 -10.45 4.52 8.84
N VAL A 192 -9.75 4.26 7.75
CA VAL A 192 -9.28 2.92 7.35
C VAL A 192 -7.78 2.75 7.52
N GLY A 193 -6.99 3.82 7.43
CA GLY A 193 -5.52 3.78 7.36
C GLY A 193 -4.87 3.04 8.52
N TRP A 194 -5.37 3.21 9.75
CA TRP A 194 -4.83 2.49 10.91
C TRP A 194 -5.00 0.97 10.78
N ARG A 195 -6.07 0.48 10.13
CA ARG A 195 -6.28 -0.96 9.90
C ARG A 195 -5.28 -1.50 8.89
N LEU A 196 -4.94 -0.71 7.87
CA LEU A 196 -3.90 -1.05 6.89
C LEU A 196 -2.51 -1.09 7.52
N VAL A 197 -2.21 -0.17 8.44
CA VAL A 197 -0.97 -0.22 9.23
C VAL A 197 -0.94 -1.48 10.09
N ALA A 198 -2.05 -1.81 10.77
CA ALA A 198 -2.15 -3.03 11.57
C ALA A 198 -1.96 -4.31 10.73
N ASP A 199 -2.53 -4.36 9.53
CA ASP A 199 -2.34 -5.47 8.58
C ASP A 199 -0.86 -5.64 8.20
N ALA A 200 -0.17 -4.54 7.87
CA ALA A 200 1.25 -4.57 7.53
C ALA A 200 2.10 -5.10 8.71
N LEU A 201 1.85 -4.60 9.93
CA LEU A 201 2.57 -5.04 11.12
C LEU A 201 2.28 -6.51 11.47
N ALA A 202 1.03 -6.96 11.29
CA ALA A 202 0.67 -8.37 11.48
C ALA A 202 1.48 -9.27 10.54
N HIS A 203 1.60 -8.91 9.26
CA HIS A 203 2.36 -9.68 8.29
C HIS A 203 3.86 -9.69 8.61
N ILE A 204 4.44 -8.57 9.03
CA ILE A 204 5.84 -8.51 9.49
C ILE A 204 6.05 -9.45 10.69
N GLN A 205 5.19 -9.36 11.71
CA GLN A 205 5.26 -10.23 12.88
C GLN A 205 5.15 -11.71 12.51
N ILE A 206 4.21 -12.06 11.64
CA ILE A 206 4.03 -13.42 11.14
C ILE A 206 5.29 -13.91 10.41
N ARG A 207 5.91 -13.09 9.55
CA ARG A 207 7.14 -13.45 8.84
C ARG A 207 8.32 -13.65 9.80
N CYS A 208 8.49 -12.79 10.80
CA CYS A 208 9.49 -12.99 11.86
C CYS A 208 9.29 -14.33 12.58
N LEU A 209 8.03 -14.69 12.89
CA LEU A 209 7.71 -15.94 13.61
C LEU A 209 7.78 -17.18 12.71
N ALA A 210 7.38 -17.08 11.45
CA ALA A 210 7.24 -18.21 10.53
C ALA A 210 8.59 -18.63 9.93
N ASP A 211 9.34 -17.63 9.50
CA ASP A 211 10.50 -17.80 8.63
C ASP A 211 11.81 -17.47 9.36
N GLY A 212 11.73 -17.09 10.65
CA GLY A 212 12.87 -16.66 11.44
C GLY A 212 13.52 -15.37 10.93
N LEU A 213 12.83 -14.61 10.08
CA LEU A 213 13.37 -13.38 9.51
C LEU A 213 13.58 -12.32 10.59
N ALA A 214 14.67 -11.56 10.45
CA ALA A 214 15.05 -10.52 11.41
C ALA A 214 15.19 -11.03 12.86
N SER A 215 15.66 -12.27 13.03
CA SER A 215 15.91 -12.86 14.36
C SER A 215 17.12 -12.24 15.08
N ASP A 216 18.09 -11.71 14.32
CA ASP A 216 19.34 -11.12 14.80
C ASP A 216 19.88 -10.04 13.85
N GLY A 217 20.97 -9.40 14.27
CA GLY A 217 21.74 -8.45 13.45
C GLY A 217 20.98 -7.20 13.01
N ILE A 218 21.40 -6.66 11.86
CA ILE A 218 20.88 -5.40 11.29
C ILE A 218 19.37 -5.50 11.03
N GLY A 219 18.88 -6.65 10.55
CA GLY A 219 17.46 -6.86 10.27
C GLY A 219 16.60 -6.81 11.52
N GLN A 220 17.09 -7.38 12.64
CA GLN A 220 16.42 -7.27 13.94
C GLN A 220 16.39 -5.83 14.43
N GLU A 221 17.53 -5.12 14.38
CA GLU A 221 17.61 -3.71 14.77
C GLU A 221 16.64 -2.84 13.96
N ALA A 222 16.61 -3.02 12.64
CA ALA A 222 15.74 -2.30 11.72
C ALA A 222 14.26 -2.53 12.05
N THR A 223 13.89 -3.79 12.26
CA THR A 223 12.51 -4.14 12.62
C THR A 223 12.13 -3.54 13.98
N GLN A 224 12.99 -3.63 14.99
CA GLN A 224 12.71 -3.00 16.29
C GLN A 224 12.59 -1.48 16.21
N ALA A 225 13.45 -0.83 15.42
CA ALA A 225 13.41 0.61 15.19
C ALA A 225 12.08 1.04 14.53
N LEU A 226 11.56 0.27 13.57
CA LEU A 226 10.25 0.51 12.96
C LEU A 226 9.14 0.53 14.01
N PHE A 227 9.04 -0.53 14.81
CA PHE A 227 7.98 -0.66 15.83
C PHE A 227 8.12 0.40 16.92
N ALA A 228 9.35 0.73 17.33
CA ALA A 228 9.62 1.79 18.29
C ALA A 228 9.21 3.17 17.77
N ALA A 229 9.53 3.48 16.50
CA ALA A 229 9.12 4.72 15.87
C ALA A 229 7.58 4.82 15.79
N LEU A 230 6.90 3.80 15.28
CA LEU A 230 5.43 3.80 15.21
C LEU A 230 4.78 3.92 16.59
N SER A 231 5.35 3.27 17.61
CA SER A 231 4.85 3.37 18.99
C SER A 231 4.99 4.78 19.59
N ARG A 232 5.99 5.54 19.14
CA ARG A 232 6.25 6.91 19.59
C ARG A 232 5.42 7.94 18.84
N GLU A 233 5.30 7.78 17.52
CA GLU A 233 4.71 8.81 16.65
C GLU A 233 3.20 8.68 16.45
N LEU A 234 2.62 7.48 16.59
CA LEU A 234 1.17 7.30 16.45
C LEU A 234 0.40 7.89 17.65
N PRO A 235 -0.78 8.51 17.43
CA PRO A 235 -1.70 8.85 18.52
C PRO A 235 -2.01 7.63 19.39
N ALA A 236 -2.11 7.83 20.71
CA ALA A 236 -2.17 6.72 21.66
C ALA A 236 -3.33 5.73 21.39
N ASP A 237 -4.53 6.25 21.07
CA ASP A 237 -5.71 5.44 20.75
C ASP A 237 -5.52 4.63 19.45
N VAL A 238 -4.94 5.26 18.43
CA VAL A 238 -4.61 4.61 17.15
C VAL A 238 -3.52 3.56 17.34
N ARG A 239 -2.44 3.90 18.04
CA ARG A 239 -1.33 3.00 18.34
C ARG A 239 -1.82 1.75 19.05
N ASP A 240 -2.60 1.91 20.12
CA ASP A 240 -3.07 0.79 20.91
C ASP A 240 -4.00 -0.11 20.08
N ALA A 241 -4.84 0.46 19.22
CA ALA A 241 -5.66 -0.28 18.28
C ALA A 241 -4.85 -1.05 17.23
N VAL A 242 -3.85 -0.40 16.63
CA VAL A 242 -2.93 -0.99 15.66
C VAL A 242 -2.21 -2.20 16.27
N MET A 243 -1.57 -2.00 17.43
CA MET A 243 -0.78 -3.05 18.09
C MET A 243 -1.65 -4.20 18.56
N ALA A 244 -2.83 -3.91 19.12
CA ALA A 244 -3.76 -4.95 19.54
C ALA A 244 -4.31 -5.75 18.35
N HIS A 245 -4.60 -5.08 17.22
CA HIS A 245 -5.09 -5.77 16.02
C HIS A 245 -4.01 -6.64 15.39
N ALA A 246 -2.80 -6.11 15.20
CA ALA A 246 -1.66 -6.85 14.65
C ALA A 246 -1.32 -8.08 15.51
N GLY A 247 -1.24 -7.89 16.83
CA GLY A 247 -0.96 -8.98 17.78
C GLY A 247 -2.02 -10.08 17.76
N ARG A 248 -3.32 -9.73 17.70
CA ARG A 248 -4.39 -10.72 17.59
C ARG A 248 -4.28 -11.54 16.30
N ALA A 249 -3.95 -10.92 15.18
CA ALA A 249 -3.77 -11.61 13.91
C ALA A 249 -2.60 -12.62 13.96
N ALA A 250 -1.45 -12.21 14.52
CA ALA A 250 -0.31 -13.10 14.70
C ALA A 250 -0.62 -14.29 15.62
N VAL A 251 -1.34 -14.05 16.73
CA VAL A 251 -1.79 -15.12 17.65
C VAL A 251 -2.76 -16.08 16.96
N ALA A 252 -3.77 -15.58 16.25
CA ALA A 252 -4.74 -16.40 15.55
C ALA A 252 -4.05 -17.29 14.50
N TRP A 253 -3.10 -16.73 13.75
CA TRP A 253 -2.27 -17.48 12.81
C TRP A 253 -1.45 -18.58 13.50
N GLN A 254 -0.82 -18.29 14.65
CA GLN A 254 -0.03 -19.28 15.39
C GLN A 254 -0.92 -20.42 15.91
N GLN A 255 -2.13 -20.10 16.36
CA GLN A 255 -3.10 -21.09 16.83
C GLN A 255 -3.56 -22.01 15.68
N ALA A 256 -3.83 -21.46 14.50
CA ALA A 256 -4.23 -22.23 13.31
C ALA A 256 -3.14 -23.20 12.82
N ARG A 257 -1.87 -22.96 13.17
CA ARG A 257 -0.74 -23.83 12.80
C ARG A 257 -0.43 -24.94 13.81
N ARG A 258 -1.08 -24.97 14.98
CA ARG A 258 -0.82 -26.03 15.97
C ARG A 258 -1.48 -27.33 15.48
N PRO A 259 -0.74 -28.46 15.39
CA PRO A 259 -1.36 -29.75 15.12
C PRO A 259 -2.34 -30.10 16.25
N HIS A 260 -3.53 -30.60 15.88
CA HIS A 260 -4.54 -31.10 16.81
C HIS A 260 -4.08 -32.39 17.49
#